data_AF-A0AA41YPU1-F1
#
_entry.id   AF-A0AA41YPU1-F1
#
_cell.length_a   1.000
_cell.length_b   1.000
_cell.length_c   1.000
_cell.angle_alpha   90.00
_cell.angle_beta   90.00
_cell.angle_gamma   90.00
#
_symmetry.space_group_name_H-M   'P 1'
#
loop_
_entity.id
_entity.type
_entity.pdbx_description
1 polymer ?
#
loop_
_entity_poly.entity_id
_entity_poly.type
_entity_poly.pdbx_seq_one_letter_code
_entity_poly.pdbx_strand_id
1 'polypeptide(L)'
;MPELSFNADPVPATPIGDMKGWRLHIQCERCRRHSVLPLDYMAKQHGTRVRLIDLMLRLRCDGFRGAGKCRGRPRLVTLVKVAIYGKSARKLRQVTVVDTSNPWPRPPLASRSW
;
A
#
# COMPACT_ATOMS: atom_id res chain seq x y z
N MET A 1 3.41 -12.46 -19.52
CA MET A 1 3.34 -12.67 -18.06
C MET A 1 1.87 -12.57 -17.66
N PRO A 2 1.34 -13.48 -16.84
CA PRO A 2 -0.08 -13.49 -16.54
C PRO A 2 -0.43 -12.25 -15.70
N GLU A 3 -1.28 -11.39 -16.24
CA GLU A 3 -1.90 -10.31 -15.50
C GLU A 3 -2.74 -10.93 -14.37
N LEU A 4 -2.74 -10.33 -13.18
CA LEU A 4 -3.66 -10.74 -12.12
C LEU A 4 -5.07 -10.82 -12.70
N SER A 5 -5.75 -11.94 -12.44
CA SER A 5 -7.16 -12.07 -12.80
C SER A 5 -7.90 -10.85 -12.28
N PHE A 6 -8.76 -10.27 -13.13
CA PHE A 6 -9.33 -8.93 -12.95
C PHE A 6 -10.02 -8.68 -11.58
N ASN A 7 -10.29 -9.77 -10.84
CA ASN A 7 -11.00 -9.83 -9.56
C ASN A 7 -10.17 -10.33 -8.37
N ALA A 8 -8.92 -10.77 -8.53
CA ALA A 8 -8.10 -11.19 -7.41
C ALA A 8 -7.66 -9.98 -6.58
N ASP A 9 -7.83 -10.08 -5.25
CA ASP A 9 -7.28 -9.07 -4.35
C ASP A 9 -5.75 -9.15 -4.36
N PRO A 10 -5.05 -8.01 -4.48
CA PRO A 10 -3.61 -8.00 -4.38
C PRO A 10 -3.19 -8.44 -2.98
N VAL A 11 -2.29 -9.41 -2.94
CA VAL A 11 -1.69 -9.93 -1.72
C VAL A 11 -0.32 -9.28 -1.50
N PRO A 12 0.27 -9.32 -0.30
CA PRO A 12 1.58 -8.70 -0.04
C PRO A 12 2.72 -9.17 -0.97
N ALA A 13 2.63 -10.40 -1.49
CA ALA A 13 3.58 -10.97 -2.44
C ALA A 13 3.37 -10.49 -3.89
N THR A 14 2.25 -9.82 -4.20
CA THR A 14 1.93 -9.35 -5.54
C THR A 14 2.99 -8.36 -6.04
N PRO A 15 3.56 -8.57 -7.24
CA PRO A 15 4.43 -7.60 -7.89
C PRO A 15 3.67 -6.33 -8.25
N ILE A 16 4.26 -5.16 -7.98
CA ILE A 16 3.59 -3.87 -8.21
C ILE A 16 3.35 -3.58 -9.71
N GLY A 17 4.15 -4.18 -10.60
CA GLY A 17 3.97 -4.07 -12.05
C GLY A 17 2.68 -4.72 -12.56
N ASP A 18 2.15 -5.71 -11.84
CA ASP A 18 0.93 -6.43 -12.22
C ASP A 18 -0.34 -5.72 -11.72
N MET A 19 -0.18 -4.64 -10.93
CA MET A 19 -1.26 -3.92 -10.25
C MET A 19 -1.73 -2.69 -11.04
N LYS A 20 -2.01 -2.86 -12.34
CA LYS A 20 -2.49 -1.76 -13.19
C LYS A 20 -3.82 -1.17 -12.67
N GLY A 21 -3.94 0.16 -12.69
CA GLY A 21 -5.12 0.88 -12.22
C GLY A 21 -5.29 0.96 -10.70
N TRP A 22 -4.32 0.45 -9.94
CA TRP A 22 -4.28 0.59 -8.49
C TRP A 22 -3.47 1.82 -8.05
N ARG A 23 -3.93 2.46 -6.98
CA ARG A 23 -3.26 3.58 -6.32
C ARG A 23 -2.94 3.22 -4.89
N LEU A 24 -1.77 3.64 -4.43
CA LEU A 24 -1.28 3.43 -3.09
C LEU A 24 -1.58 4.68 -2.26
N HIS A 25 -2.54 4.57 -1.35
CA HIS A 25 -2.85 5.58 -0.36
C HIS A 25 -2.04 5.29 0.89
N ILE A 26 -1.22 6.25 1.31
CA ILE A 26 -0.27 6.08 2.41
C ILE A 26 -0.52 7.17 3.43
N GLN A 27 -0.60 6.80 4.70
CA GLN A 27 -0.59 7.74 5.82
C GLN A 27 0.69 7.57 6.64
N CYS A 28 1.42 8.66 6.85
CA CYS A 28 2.62 8.65 7.69
C CYS A 28 2.25 8.50 9.17
N GLU A 29 2.97 7.64 9.89
CA GLU A 29 2.80 7.48 11.34
C GLU A 29 3.15 8.73 12.14
N ARG A 30 4.23 9.43 11.74
CA ARG A 30 4.79 10.56 12.49
C ARG A 30 4.07 11.88 12.22
N CYS A 31 3.93 12.29 10.95
CA CYS A 31 3.35 13.58 10.59
C CYS A 31 1.90 13.48 10.12
N ARG A 32 1.31 12.27 10.08
CA ARG A 32 -0.06 12.00 9.62
C ARG A 32 -0.38 12.45 8.20
N ARG A 33 0.62 12.91 7.43
CA ARG A 33 0.48 13.29 6.02
C ARG A 33 -0.05 12.10 5.23
N HIS A 34 -1.07 12.38 4.43
CA HIS A 34 -1.64 11.45 3.48
C HIS A 34 -1.06 11.72 2.09
N SER A 35 -0.57 10.68 1.44
CA SER A 35 0.00 10.73 0.08
C SER A 35 -0.67 9.66 -0.77
N VAL A 36 -0.98 10.00 -2.02
CA VAL A 36 -1.54 9.06 -3.00
C VAL A 36 -0.54 8.90 -4.12
N LEU A 37 -0.04 7.68 -4.31
CA LEU A 37 0.96 7.36 -5.31
C LEU A 37 0.41 6.35 -6.32
N PRO A 38 0.43 6.66 -7.62
CA PRO A 38 0.14 5.67 -8.66
C PRO A 38 1.17 4.53 -8.62
N LEU A 39 0.72 3.26 -8.67
CA LEU A 39 1.64 2.13 -8.61
C LEU A 39 2.49 1.95 -9.86
N ASP A 40 2.01 2.42 -11.02
CA ASP A 40 2.80 2.50 -12.26
C ASP A 40 4.01 3.42 -12.11
N TYR A 41 3.85 4.55 -11.41
CA TYR A 41 4.97 5.44 -11.08
C TYR A 41 5.97 4.74 -10.13
N MET A 42 5.47 4.04 -9.11
CA MET A 42 6.33 3.26 -8.21
C MET A 42 7.05 2.11 -8.92
N ALA A 43 6.39 1.44 -9.86
CA ALA A 43 6.99 0.38 -10.67
C ALA A 43 8.10 0.91 -11.58
N LYS A 44 7.98 2.12 -12.12
CA LYS A 44 9.06 2.79 -12.87
C LYS A 44 10.25 3.14 -11.98
N GLN A 45 10.01 3.58 -10.74
CA GLN A 45 11.06 4.02 -9.83
C GLN A 45 11.80 2.86 -9.14
N HIS A 46 11.10 1.78 -8.78
CA HIS A 46 11.65 0.68 -7.98
C HIS A 46 11.83 -0.62 -8.76
N GLY A 47 11.22 -0.73 -9.95
CA GLY A 47 11.18 -1.94 -10.76
C GLY A 47 9.83 -2.66 -10.67
N THR A 48 9.39 -3.23 -11.79
CA THR A 48 8.07 -3.87 -11.94
C THR A 48 7.93 -5.16 -11.12
N ARG A 49 9.04 -5.85 -10.85
CA ARG A 49 9.07 -7.12 -10.10
C ARG A 49 9.11 -6.93 -8.57
N VAL A 50 9.21 -5.69 -8.09
CA VAL A 50 9.19 -5.42 -6.65
C VAL A 50 7.85 -5.83 -6.08
N ARG A 51 7.87 -6.59 -4.99
CA ARG A 51 6.65 -7.01 -4.30
C ARG A 51 6.09 -5.86 -3.49
N LEU A 52 4.78 -5.84 -3.33
CA LEU A 52 4.08 -4.84 -2.55
C LEU A 52 4.65 -4.71 -1.13
N ILE A 53 4.91 -5.84 -0.45
CA ILE A 53 5.51 -5.85 0.90
C ILE A 53 6.88 -5.16 0.95
N ASP A 54 7.74 -5.43 -0.03
CA ASP A 54 9.09 -4.86 -0.10
C ASP A 54 9.03 -3.35 -0.35
N LEU A 55 8.10 -2.91 -1.20
CA LEU A 55 7.84 -1.49 -1.43
C LEU A 55 7.41 -0.81 -0.12
N MET A 56 6.43 -1.37 0.59
CA MET A 56 5.92 -0.81 1.85
C MET A 56 7.01 -0.68 2.93
N LEU A 57 7.88 -1.68 3.05
CA LEU A 57 8.98 -1.64 4.03
C LEU A 57 10.03 -0.56 3.73
N ARG A 58 10.25 -0.29 2.44
CA ARG A 58 11.18 0.75 1.94
C ARG A 58 10.61 2.17 2.01
N LEU A 59 9.29 2.31 1.95
CA LEU A 59 8.64 3.62 1.94
C LEU A 59 8.92 4.40 3.23
N ARG A 60 9.24 5.68 3.03
CA ARG A 60 9.47 6.67 4.09
C ARG A 60 8.81 7.97 3.68
N CYS A 61 8.21 8.65 4.65
CA CYS A 61 7.56 9.93 4.41
C CYS A 61 8.59 10.98 3.94
N ASP A 62 8.31 11.58 2.79
CA ASP A 62 9.08 12.63 2.15
C ASP A 62 8.73 14.04 2.63
N GLY A 63 7.65 14.17 3.40
CA GLY A 63 7.16 15.44 3.93
C GLY A 63 8.15 16.09 4.89
N PHE A 64 7.99 17.39 5.10
CA PHE A 64 8.80 18.16 6.04
C PHE A 64 8.10 18.26 7.40
N ARG A 65 8.89 18.28 8.47
CA ARG A 65 8.44 18.57 9.84
C ARG A 65 9.48 19.48 10.48
N GLY A 66 9.15 20.77 10.61
CA GLY A 66 10.14 21.80 10.93
C GLY A 66 11.17 21.94 9.80
N ALA A 67 12.45 22.08 10.15
CA ALA A 67 13.54 22.25 9.18
C ALA A 67 14.00 20.95 8.48
N GLY A 68 13.46 19.78 8.85
CA GLY A 68 13.92 18.47 8.36
C GLY A 68 12.85 17.63 7.66
N LYS A 69 13.29 16.62 6.90
CA LYS A 69 12.40 15.59 6.34
C LYS A 69 11.89 14.66 7.44
N CYS A 70 10.59 14.34 7.41
CA CYS A 70 9.92 13.52 8.42
C CYS A 70 10.50 12.09 8.49
N ARG A 71 10.70 11.45 7.33
CA ARG A 71 11.20 10.08 7.17
C ARG A 71 10.45 9.03 8.01
N GLY A 72 9.22 9.33 8.44
CA GLY A 72 8.37 8.40 9.18
C GLY A 72 7.99 7.19 8.33
N ARG A 73 7.73 6.05 9.00
CA ARG A 73 7.16 4.88 8.33
C ARG A 73 5.68 5.09 8.02
N PRO A 74 5.13 4.38 7.03
CA PRO A 74 3.69 4.38 6.81
C PRO A 74 2.99 3.67 7.96
N ARG A 75 1.98 4.32 8.55
CA ARG A 75 1.06 3.76 9.54
C ARG A 75 -0.08 3.00 8.89
N LEU A 76 -0.64 3.58 7.83
CA LEU A 76 -1.74 3.02 7.06
C LEU A 76 -1.33 2.97 5.60
N VAL A 77 -1.48 1.80 4.98
CA VAL A 77 -1.30 1.62 3.54
C VAL A 77 -2.54 0.95 2.99
N THR A 78 -3.20 1.67 2.11
CA THR A 78 -4.44 1.26 1.48
C THR A 78 -4.26 1.27 -0.03
N LEU A 79 -4.60 0.16 -0.67
CA LEU A 79 -4.67 0.04 -2.10
C LEU A 79 -6.08 0.38 -2.58
N VAL A 80 -6.17 1.25 -3.58
CA VAL A 80 -7.44 1.67 -4.16
C VAL A 80 -7.42 1.40 -5.66
N LYS A 81 -8.30 0.51 -6.13
CA LYS A 81 -8.50 0.27 -7.56
C LYS A 81 -9.39 1.37 -8.12
N VAL A 82 -8.90 2.10 -9.11
CA VAL A 82 -9.62 3.20 -9.74
C VAL A 82 -9.79 2.90 -11.22
N ALA A 83 -11.02 3.04 -11.72
CA ALA A 83 -11.28 3.09 -13.16
C ALA A 83 -11.52 4.55 -13.57
N ILE A 84 -10.84 4.97 -14.63
CA ILE A 84 -10.96 6.32 -15.19
C ILE A 84 -11.73 6.20 -16.50
N TYR A 85 -12.87 6.89 -16.58
CA TYR A 85 -13.72 7.00 -17.76
C TYR A 85 -13.76 8.47 -18.19
N GLY A 86 -12.92 8.85 -19.16
CA GLY A 86 -12.78 10.24 -19.58
C GLY A 86 -12.33 11.14 -18.42
N LYS A 87 -13.15 12.13 -18.03
CA LYS A 87 -12.90 13.03 -16.90
C LYS A 87 -13.40 12.49 -15.54
N SER A 88 -14.02 11.32 -15.52
CA SER A 88 -14.61 10.73 -14.31
C SER A 88 -13.74 9.60 -13.76
N ALA A 89 -13.42 9.63 -12.47
CA ALA A 89 -12.72 8.56 -11.78
C ALA A 89 -13.68 7.87 -10.80
N ARG A 90 -13.86 6.56 -10.95
CA ARG A 90 -14.67 5.75 -10.01
C ARG A 90 -13.76 4.84 -9.21
N LYS A 91 -13.92 4.89 -7.89
CA LYS A 91 -13.32 3.93 -6.97
C LYS A 91 -14.06 2.60 -7.10
N LEU A 92 -13.34 1.56 -7.53
CA LEU A 92 -13.90 0.22 -7.73
C LEU A 92 -13.72 -0.65 -6.49
N ARG A 93 -12.54 -0.59 -5.86
CA ARG A 93 -12.19 -1.47 -4.74
C ARG A 93 -11.20 -0.80 -3.81
N GLN A 94 -11.21 -1.18 -2.54
CA GLN A 94 -10.24 -0.75 -1.54
C GLN A 94 -9.77 -1.96 -0.74
N VAL A 95 -8.45 -2.10 -0.56
CA VAL A 95 -7.82 -3.15 0.24
C VAL A 95 -6.82 -2.50 1.19
N THR A 96 -6.97 -2.69 2.49
CA THR A 96 -5.99 -2.21 3.48
C THR A 96 -4.91 -3.28 3.67
N VAL A 97 -3.66 -2.92 3.45
CA VAL A 97 -2.51 -3.85 3.46
C VAL A 97 -1.72 -3.73 4.76
N VAL A 98 -1.62 -2.51 5.29
CA VAL A 98 -0.97 -2.22 6.57
C VAL A 98 -1.88 -1.27 7.33
N ASP A 99 -2.19 -1.61 8.57
CA ASP A 99 -2.80 -0.71 9.55
C ASP A 99 -2.16 -0.98 10.91
N THR A 100 -1.26 -0.09 11.35
CA THR A 100 -0.61 -0.24 12.65
C THR A 100 -1.46 0.26 13.81
N SER A 101 -2.63 0.86 13.54
CA SER A 101 -3.63 1.18 14.57
C SER A 101 -4.59 0.04 14.86
N ASN A 102 -4.70 -0.93 13.96
CA ASN A 102 -5.52 -2.10 14.19
C ASN A 102 -4.62 -3.15 14.90
N PRO A 103 -4.79 -3.39 16.21
CA PRO A 103 -4.17 -4.56 16.82
C PRO A 103 -4.80 -5.75 16.12
N TRP A 104 -4.06 -6.43 15.26
CA TRP A 104 -4.46 -7.70 14.69
C TRP A 104 -5.08 -8.56 15.81
N PRO A 105 -6.16 -9.34 15.55
CA PRO A 105 -6.61 -10.31 16.52
C PRO A 105 -5.38 -11.14 16.88
N ARG A 106 -4.96 -11.07 18.15
CA ARG A 106 -3.90 -11.95 18.64
C ARG A 106 -4.32 -13.35 18.20
N PRO A 107 -3.49 -14.13 17.49
CA PRO A 107 -3.82 -15.53 17.29
C PRO A 107 -4.19 -16.08 18.67
N PRO A 108 -5.29 -16.84 18.81
CA PRO A 108 -5.63 -17.41 20.11
C PRO A 108 -4.35 -18.06 20.61
N LEU A 109 -3.87 -17.60 21.78
CA LEU A 109 -2.72 -18.19 22.44
C LEU A 109 -3.03 -19.67 22.42
N ALA A 110 -2.28 -20.44 21.63
CA ALA A 110 -2.43 -21.88 21.58
C ALA A 110 -2.35 -22.31 23.04
N SER A 111 -3.50 -22.70 23.58
CA SER A 111 -3.61 -23.27 24.90
C SER A 111 -2.69 -24.47 24.84
N ARG A 112 -1.49 -24.32 25.41
CA ARG A 112 -0.66 -25.45 25.78
C ARG A 112 -1.47 -26.19 26.84
N SER A 113 -2.29 -27.13 26.39
CA SER A 113 -2.73 -28.25 27.20
C SER A 113 -1.46 -29.01 27.56
N TRP A 114 -1.22 -29.08 28.86
CA TRP A 114 -0.26 -29.99 29.48
C TRP A 114 -0.75 -31.42 29.35
#